data_AF-A0AAN8P0W4-F1
#
_entry.id   AF-A0AAN8P0W4-F1
#
_cell.length_a   1.000
_cell.length_b   1.000
_cell.length_c   1.000
_cell.angle_alpha   90.00
_cell.angle_beta   90.00
_cell.angle_gamma   90.00
#
_symmetry.space_group_name_H-M   'P 1'
#
loop_
_entity.id
_entity.type
_entity.pdbx_description
1 polymer ?
#
loop_
_entity_poly.entity_id
_entity_poly.type
_entity_poly.pdbx_seq_one_letter_code
_entity_poly.pdbx_strand_id
1 'polypeptide(L)'
;MEERRNWFPGWSQQGFYNRQPNDDGFSHQDCVEIRRVFPHPLGSRIIDGITPSYLWNDLDCGMKNFFLCERLESGGKSGTCRTVPSPTGLN
;
A
#
# COMPACT_ATOMS: atom_id res chain seq x y z
N MET A 1 21.82 4.59 -0.24
CA MET A 1 20.55 3.96 -0.66
C MET A 1 19.47 4.96 -0.33
N GLU A 2 18.77 5.51 -1.33
CA GLU A 2 17.68 6.45 -1.08
C GLU A 2 16.53 5.65 -0.47
N GLU A 3 16.36 5.75 0.85
CA GLU A 3 15.24 5.17 1.57
C GLU A 3 13.96 5.70 0.91
N ARG A 4 13.15 4.81 0.31
CA ARG A 4 11.92 5.22 -0.39
C ARG A 4 11.08 6.06 0.59
N ARG A 5 10.97 7.36 0.32
CA ARG A 5 10.34 8.31 1.23
C ARG A 5 8.83 8.02 1.31
N ASN A 6 8.24 8.22 2.49
CA ASN A 6 6.79 8.17 2.79
C ASN A 6 6.17 6.80 3.11
N TRP A 7 6.93 5.83 3.61
CA TRP A 7 6.33 4.65 4.28
C TRP A 7 5.59 5.06 5.55
N PHE A 8 4.56 4.30 5.90
CA PHE A 8 3.94 4.47 7.21
C PHE A 8 4.93 4.06 8.32
N PRO A 9 5.34 4.99 9.20
CA PRO A 9 6.37 4.72 10.19
C PRO A 9 5.89 3.82 11.33
N GLY A 10 4.60 3.48 11.37
CA GLY A 10 3.96 2.82 12.49
C GLY A 10 3.48 3.80 13.56
N TRP A 11 2.59 3.35 14.42
CA TRP A 11 2.09 4.17 15.53
C TRP A 11 3.16 4.26 16.62
N SER A 12 3.77 5.44 16.77
CA SER A 12 4.91 5.67 17.65
C SER A 12 4.61 5.40 19.12
N GLN A 13 3.39 5.69 19.57
CA GLN A 13 2.94 5.45 20.95
C GLN A 13 2.81 3.95 21.29
N GLN A 14 2.89 3.06 20.29
CA GLN A 14 2.75 1.61 20.43
C GLN A 14 3.97 0.88 19.86
N GLY A 15 5.15 1.46 20.02
CA GLY A 15 6.40 0.82 19.58
C GLY A 15 6.48 0.65 18.07
N PHE A 16 5.95 1.62 17.31
CA PHE A 16 5.90 1.58 15.83
C PHE A 16 5.05 0.42 15.30
N TYR A 17 3.97 0.09 15.99
CA TYR A 17 3.00 -0.91 15.53
C TYR A 17 2.57 -0.63 14.09
N ASN A 18 2.54 -1.69 13.27
CA ASN A 18 2.14 -1.65 11.86
C ASN A 18 3.06 -0.78 10.98
N ARG A 19 4.32 -0.53 11.40
CA ARG A 19 5.36 0.11 10.56
C ARG A 19 5.55 -0.64 9.25
N GLN A 20 5.79 0.11 8.18
CA GLN A 20 5.92 -0.39 6.81
C GLN A 20 7.32 -0.08 6.22
N PRO A 21 7.84 -0.86 5.27
CA PRO A 21 7.32 -2.17 4.89
C PRO A 21 7.40 -3.15 6.07
N ASN A 22 6.44 -4.05 6.18
CA ASN A 22 6.36 -5.03 7.26
C ASN A 22 6.62 -6.46 6.81
N ASP A 23 7.12 -6.67 5.59
CA ASP A 23 7.49 -7.97 5.04
C ASP A 23 8.16 -8.87 6.08
N ASP A 24 7.37 -9.83 6.55
CA ASP A 24 7.72 -10.82 7.56
C ASP A 24 8.36 -12.07 6.94
N GLY A 25 8.56 -12.07 5.61
CA GLY A 25 9.12 -13.18 4.84
C GLY A 25 8.11 -14.31 4.56
N PHE A 26 6.83 -14.13 4.90
CA PHE A 26 5.80 -15.17 4.76
C PHE A 26 4.53 -14.72 4.03
N SER A 27 4.32 -13.42 3.86
CA SER A 27 3.03 -12.86 3.47
C SER A 27 2.90 -12.44 1.99
N HIS A 28 3.91 -12.72 1.15
CA HIS A 28 3.93 -12.35 -0.27
C HIS A 28 3.67 -10.85 -0.51
N GLN A 29 4.09 -10.00 0.44
CA GLN A 29 3.79 -8.55 0.47
C GLN A 29 4.75 -7.74 -0.41
N ASP A 30 4.90 -8.13 -1.68
CA ASP A 30 5.81 -7.49 -2.63
C ASP A 30 5.20 -6.30 -3.40
N CYS A 31 3.90 -6.05 -3.22
CA CYS A 31 3.19 -4.93 -3.83
C CYS A 31 3.06 -3.75 -2.87
N VAL A 32 2.71 -2.58 -3.40
CA VAL A 32 2.50 -1.37 -2.59
C VAL A 32 1.15 -0.72 -2.87
N GLU A 33 0.52 -0.22 -1.81
CA GLU A 33 -0.64 0.65 -1.88
C GLU A 33 -0.37 1.99 -1.21
N ILE A 34 -1.17 2.98 -1.59
CA ILE A 34 -1.19 4.29 -0.94
C ILE A 34 -2.45 4.36 -0.08
N ARG A 35 -2.30 4.58 1.22
CA ARG A 35 -3.45 4.76 2.11
C ARG A 35 -3.18 5.81 3.19
N ARG A 36 -4.26 6.23 3.84
CA ARG A 36 -4.21 7.13 5.01
C ARG A 36 -4.84 6.51 6.26
N VAL A 37 -5.47 5.35 6.12
CA VAL A 37 -6.15 4.66 7.22
C VAL A 37 -5.32 3.44 7.57
N PHE A 38 -4.77 3.40 8.78
CA PHE A 38 -4.01 2.27 9.29
C PHE A 38 -4.70 1.75 10.56
N PRO A 39 -4.92 0.43 10.68
CA PRO A 39 -5.51 -0.13 11.90
C PRO A 39 -4.70 0.27 13.13
N HIS A 40 -5.38 0.85 14.13
CA HIS A 40 -4.80 1.17 15.43
C HIS A 40 -5.10 0.03 16.41
N PRO A 41 -4.12 -0.46 17.18
CA PRO A 41 -4.26 -1.68 18.00
C PRO A 41 -5.32 -1.56 19.11
N LEU A 42 -5.66 -0.34 19.52
CA LEU A 42 -6.69 -0.08 20.56
C LEU A 42 -8.13 0.01 20.04
N GLY A 43 -8.42 -0.37 18.78
CA GLY A 43 -9.80 -0.41 18.30
C GLY A 43 -10.46 0.97 18.19
N SER A 44 -9.87 1.83 17.35
CA SER A 44 -10.54 2.86 16.54
C SER A 44 -11.55 3.81 17.20
N ARG A 45 -11.07 4.96 17.69
CA ARG A 45 -11.69 6.22 17.25
C ARG A 45 -11.20 6.46 15.82
N ILE A 46 -12.13 6.69 14.88
CA ILE A 46 -11.85 6.86 13.44
C ILE A 46 -10.74 7.90 13.18
N ILE A 47 -10.58 8.89 14.06
CA ILE A 47 -9.57 9.94 13.95
C ILE A 47 -8.16 9.39 14.22
N ASP A 48 -8.00 8.49 15.19
CA ASP A 48 -6.68 8.00 15.63
C ASP A 48 -6.05 7.03 14.62
N GLY A 49 -6.87 6.47 13.72
CA GLY A 49 -6.41 5.60 12.63
C GLY A 49 -6.08 6.35 11.33
N ILE A 50 -6.25 7.67 11.27
CA ILE A 50 -6.05 8.47 10.06
C ILE A 50 -4.74 9.25 10.13
N THR A 51 -3.85 9.02 9.17
CA THR A 51 -2.60 9.76 9.04
C THR A 51 -2.84 11.11 8.34
N PRO A 52 -2.05 12.17 8.66
CA PRO A 52 -2.21 13.48 8.04
C PRO A 52 -1.97 13.52 6.53
N SER A 53 -1.19 12.56 6.01
CA SER A 53 -0.88 12.39 4.60
C SER A 53 -1.11 10.95 4.16
N TYR A 54 -1.15 10.76 2.84
CA TYR A 54 -1.07 9.45 2.24
C TYR A 54 0.34 8.87 2.38
N LEU A 55 0.42 7.59 2.74
CA LEU A 55 1.67 6.88 3.03
C LEU A 55 1.66 5.52 2.34
N TRP A 56 2.86 4.99 2.07
CA TRP A 56 3.05 3.67 1.50
C TRP A 56 2.78 2.56 2.52
N ASN A 57 2.16 1.50 2.03
CA ASN A 57 1.88 0.27 2.74
C ASN A 57 2.21 -0.91 1.83
N ASP A 58 2.99 -1.89 2.29
CA ASP A 58 3.20 -3.13 1.56
C ASP A 58 2.01 -4.07 1.76
N LEU A 59 1.68 -4.81 0.71
CA LEU A 59 0.53 -5.71 0.71
C LEU A 59 0.74 -6.87 -0.27
N ASP A 60 -0.04 -7.93 -0.06
CA ASP A 60 -0.12 -9.04 -0.99
C ASP A 60 -0.64 -8.56 -2.37
N CYS A 61 0.12 -8.86 -3.42
CA CYS A 61 -0.22 -8.52 -4.80
C CYS A 61 -1.56 -9.11 -5.30
N GLY A 62 -2.08 -10.17 -4.66
CA GLY A 62 -3.37 -10.78 -4.96
C GLY A 62 -4.58 -9.97 -4.50
N MET A 63 -4.37 -8.91 -3.72
CA MET A 63 -5.45 -8.06 -3.20
C MET A 63 -6.18 -7.29 -4.30
N LYS A 64 -7.52 -7.29 -4.26
CA LYS A 64 -8.37 -6.59 -5.24
C LYS A 64 -8.66 -5.15 -4.76
N ASN A 65 -7.79 -4.22 -5.15
CA ASN A 65 -7.89 -2.80 -4.79
C ASN A 65 -8.09 -1.90 -6.01
N PHE A 66 -8.52 -0.66 -5.78
CA PHE A 66 -8.42 0.41 -6.79
C PHE A 66 -6.95 0.75 -7.05
N PHE A 67 -6.64 1.21 -8.27
CA PHE A 67 -5.27 1.47 -8.70
C PHE A 67 -5.13 2.85 -9.36
N LEU A 68 -3.92 3.39 -9.29
CA LEU A 68 -3.52 4.61 -9.97
C LEU A 68 -2.68 4.25 -11.20
N CYS A 69 -2.85 5.02 -12.28
CA CYS A 69 -2.09 4.85 -13.50
C CYS A 69 -1.39 6.16 -13.84
N GLU A 70 -0.13 6.08 -14.23
CA GLU A 70 0.60 7.20 -14.79
C GLU A 70 0.77 7.05 -16.30
N ARG A 71 0.83 8.19 -17.01
CA ARG A 71 1.13 8.23 -18.45
C ARG A 71 1.97 9.46 -18.77
N LEU A 72 2.81 9.37 -19.80
CA LEU A 72 3.52 10.53 -20.32
C LEU A 72 2.54 11.52 -20.96
N GLU A 73 2.72 12.82 -20.72
CA GLU A 73 1.86 13.88 -21.26
C GLU A 73 1.85 13.92 -22.80
N SER A 74 2.96 13.54 -23.44
CA SER A 74 3.11 13.49 -24.91
C SER A 74 2.69 12.16 -25.55
N GLY A 75 2.24 11.17 -24.76
CA GLY A 75 1.87 9.83 -25.24
C GLY A 75 0.51 9.79 -25.92
N GLY A 76 0.50 9.48 -27.23
CA GLY A 76 -0.71 9.33 -28.05
C GLY A 76 -1.76 8.37 -27.48
N LYS A 77 -3.02 8.62 -27.88
CA LYS A 77 -4.29 7.92 -27.55
C LYS A 77 -4.29 7.05 -26.29
N SER A 78 -5.04 7.54 -25.28
CA SER A 78 -5.49 6.86 -24.06
C SER A 78 -5.45 5.32 -24.13
N GLY A 79 -4.35 4.72 -23.69
CA GLY A 79 -4.30 3.29 -23.42
C GLY A 79 -5.20 2.94 -22.22
N THR A 80 -5.82 1.77 -22.25
CA THR A 80 -6.37 1.15 -21.05
C THR A 80 -5.21 0.78 -20.12
N CYS A 81 -5.33 1.14 -18.85
CA CYS A 81 -4.37 0.73 -17.84
C CYS A 81 -4.48 -0.78 -17.67
N ARG A 82 -3.44 -1.50 -18.11
CA ARG A 82 -3.43 -2.96 -18.08
C ARG A 82 -3.24 -3.40 -16.64
N THR A 83 -4.30 -3.87 -16.00
CA THR A 83 -4.16 -4.72 -14.82
C THR A 83 -3.74 -6.11 -15.29
N VAL A 84 -2.75 -6.71 -14.63
CA VAL A 84 -2.50 -8.15 -14.81
C VAL A 84 -3.80 -8.90 -14.44
N PRO A 85 -4.25 -9.89 -15.22
CA PRO A 85 -5.29 -10.78 -14.72
C PRO A 85 -4.77 -11.46 -13.44
N SER A 86 -5.66 -11.71 -12.48
CA SER A 86 -5.33 -12.49 -11.28
C SER A 86 -4.57 -13.75 -11.69
N PRO A 87 -3.50 -14.15 -10.96
CA PRO A 87 -2.83 -15.42 -11.22
C PRO A 87 -3.89 -16.51 -11.28
N THR A 88 -4.03 -17.15 -12.43
CA THR A 88 -4.97 -18.27 -12.57
C THR A 88 -4.35 -19.39 -11.76
N GLY A 89 -4.86 -19.60 -10.54
CA GLY A 89 -4.49 -20.74 -9.72
C GLY A 89 -4.59 -21.99 -10.59
N LEU A 90 -3.47 -22.68 -10.74
CA LEU A 90 -3.42 -23.99 -11.40
C LEU A 90 -4.33 -24.92 -10.60
N ASN A 91 -5.30 -25.54 -11.29
CA ASN A 91 -6.13 -26.63 -10.80
C ASN A 91 -5.26 -27.79 -10.28
#